data_AF-G4YM28-F1
#
_entry.id   AF-G4YM28-F1
#
_cell.length_a   1.000
_cell.length_b   1.000
_cell.length_c   1.000
_cell.angle_alpha   90.00
_cell.angle_beta   90.00
_cell.angle_gamma   90.00
#
_symmetry.space_group_name_H-M   'P 1'
#
loop_
_entity.id
_entity.type
_entity.pdbx_description
1 polymer ?
#
loop_
_entity_poly.entity_id
_entity_poly.type
_entity_poly.pdbx_seq_one_letter_code
_entity_poly.pdbx_strand_id
1 'polypeptide(L)'
;VALLFARAVAPIRDSLAHHWCTDEDGAIPRGTFSGFMKRRRFEDIMKFLHFNNNEDAGAHADKAWKIRPVLQAVEKTFRRGYRLGKVISFDEGMMPNRSKFNPMRIFMPDKPSKYGTKFYMTCCPETAY
;
A
#
# COMPACT_ATOMS: atom_id res chain seq x y z
N VAL A 1 8.56 -4.41 6.54
CA VAL A 1 8.15 -4.83 5.18
C VAL A 1 7.68 -6.28 5.15
N ALA A 2 8.49 -7.26 5.57
CA ALA A 2 8.12 -8.70 5.53
C ALA A 2 6.77 -9.03 6.19
N LEU A 3 6.46 -8.47 7.37
CA LEU A 3 5.18 -8.71 8.06
C LEU A 3 3.95 -8.18 7.29
N LEU A 4 4.12 -7.09 6.52
CA LEU A 4 3.04 -6.58 5.65
C LEU A 4 2.82 -7.51 4.45
N PHE A 5 3.89 -8.07 3.89
CA PHE A 5 3.81 -9.10 2.85
C PHE A 5 3.16 -10.39 3.37
N ALA A 6 3.57 -10.87 4.54
CA ALA A 6 2.99 -12.06 5.16
C ALA A 6 1.47 -11.89 5.36
N ARG A 7 1.02 -10.71 5.80
CA ARG A 7 -0.41 -10.37 5.88
C ARG A 7 -1.11 -10.39 4.52
N ALA A 8 -0.45 -9.90 3.47
CA ALA A 8 -1.04 -9.84 2.14
C ALA A 8 -1.25 -11.25 1.54
N VAL A 9 -0.32 -12.18 1.79
CA VAL A 9 -0.39 -13.57 1.30
C VAL A 9 -1.33 -14.43 2.16
N ALA A 10 -1.33 -14.24 3.47
CA ALA A 10 -2.20 -14.94 4.42
C ALA A 10 -3.14 -13.95 5.12
N PRO A 11 -4.23 -13.52 4.44
CA PRO A 11 -5.13 -12.51 4.98
C PRO A 11 -5.95 -13.09 6.14
N ILE A 12 -5.53 -12.80 7.37
CA ILE A 12 -6.42 -12.88 8.53
C ILE A 12 -7.45 -11.76 8.37
N ARG A 13 -8.74 -12.11 8.33
CA ARG A 13 -9.85 -11.16 8.13
C ARG A 13 -10.05 -10.22 9.33
N ASP A 14 -9.45 -10.55 10.46
CA ASP A 14 -9.49 -9.78 11.70
C ASP A 14 -8.53 -8.57 11.70
N SER A 15 -8.50 -7.86 12.83
CA SER A 15 -7.63 -6.72 13.02
C SER A 15 -6.14 -7.10 12.93
N LEU A 16 -5.30 -6.15 12.54
CA LEU A 16 -3.85 -6.34 12.45
C LEU A 16 -3.23 -6.83 13.77
N ALA A 17 -3.79 -6.44 14.90
CA ALA A 17 -3.33 -6.90 16.22
C ALA A 17 -3.49 -8.42 16.42
N HIS A 18 -4.42 -9.08 15.72
CA HIS A 18 -4.68 -10.51 15.89
C HIS A 18 -3.53 -11.40 15.40
N HIS A 19 -2.63 -10.89 14.56
CA HIS A 19 -1.40 -11.62 14.20
C HIS A 19 -0.45 -11.85 15.40
N TRP A 20 -0.64 -11.09 16.50
CA TRP A 20 0.09 -11.23 17.76
C TRP A 20 -0.72 -11.90 18.86
N CYS A 21 -1.99 -12.26 18.60
CA CYS A 21 -2.80 -13.01 19.56
C CYS A 21 -2.23 -14.43 19.68
N THR A 22 -2.18 -14.96 20.90
CA THR A 22 -1.73 -16.33 21.18
C THR A 22 -2.89 -17.27 21.50
N ASP A 23 -4.09 -16.73 21.68
CA ASP A 23 -5.28 -17.54 21.98
C ASP A 23 -5.65 -18.37 20.75
N GLU A 24 -6.03 -19.63 20.96
CA GLU A 24 -6.39 -20.55 19.87
C GLU A 24 -7.77 -20.19 19.29
N ASP A 25 -7.87 -20.20 17.95
CA ASP A 25 -9.15 -20.09 17.23
C ASP A 25 -9.08 -20.93 15.95
N GLY A 26 -9.59 -22.16 16.06
CA GLY A 26 -9.58 -23.15 14.99
C GLY A 26 -8.17 -23.60 14.57
N ALA A 27 -7.99 -23.85 13.28
CA ALA A 27 -6.76 -24.42 12.71
C ALA A 27 -5.72 -23.38 12.24
N ILE A 28 -5.93 -22.09 12.51
CA ILE A 28 -5.03 -21.03 12.05
C ILE A 28 -3.91 -20.84 13.08
N PRO A 29 -2.62 -21.00 12.72
CA PRO A 29 -1.52 -20.71 13.63
C PRO A 29 -1.49 -19.21 13.96
N ARG A 30 -1.94 -18.87 15.16
CA ARG A 30 -1.89 -17.49 15.70
C ARG A 30 -0.52 -17.25 16.37
N GLY A 31 -0.21 -15.98 16.63
CA GLY A 31 1.02 -15.57 17.32
C GLY A 31 2.29 -15.61 16.47
N THR A 32 2.23 -15.94 15.19
CA THR A 32 3.42 -16.07 14.32
C THR A 32 4.24 -14.79 14.20
N PHE A 33 3.60 -13.61 14.30
CA PHE A 33 4.31 -12.33 14.20
C PHE A 33 5.14 -12.03 15.46
N SER A 34 4.77 -12.58 16.61
CA SER A 34 5.47 -12.36 17.88
C SER A 34 6.92 -12.86 17.86
N GLY A 35 7.20 -13.92 17.10
CA GLY A 35 8.54 -14.45 16.91
C GLY A 35 9.47 -13.54 16.08
N PHE A 36 8.92 -12.59 15.31
CA PHE A 36 9.70 -11.69 14.46
C PHE A 36 9.78 -10.26 14.99
N MET A 37 8.67 -9.71 15.52
CA MET A 37 8.61 -8.35 16.04
C MET A 37 7.53 -8.24 17.10
N LYS A 38 7.80 -7.58 18.24
CA LYS A 38 6.74 -7.29 19.23
C LYS A 38 5.68 -6.36 18.64
N ARG A 39 4.40 -6.57 18.99
CA ARG A 39 3.26 -5.76 18.50
C ARG A 39 3.49 -4.26 18.64
N ARG A 40 3.87 -3.82 19.85
CA ARG A 40 4.11 -2.40 20.15
C ARG A 40 5.17 -1.78 19.24
N ARG A 41 6.28 -2.50 19.00
CA ARG A 41 7.34 -2.04 18.09
C ARG A 41 6.82 -1.87 16.66
N PHE A 42 6.00 -2.82 16.19
CA PHE A 42 5.39 -2.71 14.87
C PHE A 42 4.45 -1.50 14.78
N GLU A 43 3.60 -1.31 15.79
CA GLU A 43 2.67 -0.17 15.87
C GLU A 43 3.43 1.18 15.89
N ASP A 44 4.51 1.28 16.66
CA ASP A 44 5.36 2.47 16.72
C ASP A 44 5.98 2.76 15.35
N ILE A 45 6.55 1.75 14.69
CA ILE A 45 7.11 1.91 13.33
C ILE A 45 6.03 2.37 12.35
N MET A 46 4.85 1.74 12.35
CA MET A 46 3.76 2.11 11.44
C MET A 46 3.22 3.51 11.70
N LYS A 47 3.23 3.97 12.96
CA LYS A 47 2.77 5.31 13.35
C LYS A 47 3.74 6.42 12.92
N PHE A 48 5.03 6.15 12.98
CA PHE A 48 6.07 7.16 12.70
C PHE A 48 6.76 6.97 11.33
N LEU A 49 6.29 6.05 10.49
CA LEU A 49 6.85 5.83 9.16
C LEU A 49 6.67 7.06 8.27
N HIS A 50 7.79 7.62 7.82
CA HIS A 50 7.86 8.78 6.93
C HIS A 50 8.87 8.52 5.82
N PHE A 51 8.59 9.03 4.62
CA PHE A 51 9.49 8.90 3.48
C PHE A 51 10.04 10.23 2.99
N ASN A 52 9.54 11.36 3.50
CA ASN A 52 9.93 12.68 3.05
C ASN A 52 9.92 13.70 4.19
N ASN A 53 10.69 14.79 4.06
CA ASN A 53 10.72 15.88 5.04
C ASN A 53 9.48 16.78 4.87
N ASN A 54 8.73 17.01 5.95
CA ASN A 54 7.54 17.86 5.93
C ASN A 54 7.87 19.37 5.92
N GLU A 55 9.10 19.76 6.22
CA GLU A 55 9.55 21.16 6.24
C GLU A 55 10.05 21.64 4.86
N ASP A 56 10.17 20.73 3.89
CA ASP A 56 10.59 21.06 2.53
C ASP A 56 9.51 21.86 1.78
N ALA A 57 9.93 22.80 0.94
CA ALA A 57 9.02 23.63 0.14
C ALA A 57 8.07 22.80 -0.74
N GLY A 58 8.52 21.62 -1.21
CA GLY A 58 7.71 20.67 -1.98
C GLY A 58 6.51 20.11 -1.23
N ALA A 59 6.51 20.13 0.10
CA ALA A 59 5.42 19.62 0.94
C ALA A 59 4.09 20.35 0.73
N HIS A 60 4.15 21.62 0.34
CA HIS A 60 2.96 22.44 0.09
C HIS A 60 2.52 22.41 -1.38
N ALA A 61 3.41 22.10 -2.31
CA ALA A 61 3.14 22.09 -3.74
C ALA A 61 2.62 20.72 -4.23
N ASP A 62 3.17 19.62 -3.71
CA ASP A 62 2.86 18.27 -4.17
C ASP A 62 1.92 17.53 -3.21
N LYS A 63 0.69 17.27 -3.64
CA LYS A 63 -0.31 16.50 -2.84
C LYS A 63 0.16 15.09 -2.48
N ALA A 64 1.10 14.51 -3.23
CA ALA A 64 1.68 13.20 -2.98
C ALA A 64 3.06 13.25 -2.28
N TRP A 65 3.50 14.42 -1.81
CA TRP A 65 4.85 14.66 -1.29
C TRP A 65 5.33 13.59 -0.29
N LYS A 66 4.46 13.22 0.67
CA LYS A 66 4.75 12.26 1.73
C LYS A 66 5.14 10.86 1.23
N ILE A 67 4.69 10.48 0.03
CA ILE A 67 4.98 9.18 -0.60
C ILE A 67 5.79 9.33 -1.89
N ARG A 68 6.19 10.55 -2.27
CA ARG A 68 6.87 10.83 -3.53
C ARG A 68 8.13 9.98 -3.74
N PRO A 69 9.00 9.76 -2.74
CA PRO A 69 10.18 8.91 -2.93
C PRO A 69 9.82 7.45 -3.21
N VAL A 70 8.74 6.94 -2.61
CA VAL A 70 8.24 5.58 -2.87
C VAL A 70 7.71 5.49 -4.30
N LEU A 71 6.91 6.46 -4.73
CA LEU A 71 6.38 6.50 -6.10
C LEU A 71 7.50 6.54 -7.14
N GLN A 72 8.51 7.38 -6.94
CA GLN A 72 9.67 7.49 -7.83
C GLN A 72 10.49 6.19 -7.86
N ALA A 73 10.68 5.55 -6.71
CA ALA A 73 11.38 4.27 -6.64
C ALA A 73 10.65 3.17 -7.40
N VAL A 74 9.32 3.09 -7.26
CA VAL A 74 8.46 2.13 -7.99
C VAL A 74 8.51 2.40 -9.49
N GLU A 75 8.26 3.65 -9.91
CA GLU A 75 8.26 4.06 -11.32
C GLU A 75 9.60 3.77 -12.01
N LYS A 76 10.72 4.13 -11.36
CA LYS A 76 12.07 3.88 -11.87
C LYS A 76 12.36 2.37 -11.97
N THR A 77 11.96 1.60 -10.96
CA THR A 77 12.24 0.17 -10.90
C THR A 77 11.43 -0.59 -11.95
N PHE A 78 10.14 -0.29 -12.08
CA PHE A 78 9.27 -0.98 -13.05
C PHE A 78 9.65 -0.65 -14.49
N ARG A 79 9.94 0.61 -14.80
CA ARG A 79 10.42 0.99 -16.14
C ARG A 79 11.71 0.28 -16.56
N ARG A 80 12.60 -0.01 -15.61
CA ARG A 80 13.85 -0.73 -15.89
C ARG A 80 13.63 -2.24 -15.98
N GLY A 81 12.66 -2.78 -15.25
CA GLY A 81 12.42 -4.21 -15.12
C GLY A 81 11.68 -4.83 -16.31
N TYR A 82 11.05 -4.03 -17.16
CA TYR A 82 10.25 -4.54 -18.27
C TYR A 82 10.26 -3.60 -19.48
N ARG A 83 10.40 -4.17 -20.67
CA ARG A 83 10.28 -3.44 -21.93
C ARG A 83 8.88 -3.66 -22.49
N LEU A 84 8.06 -2.60 -22.48
CA LEU A 84 6.72 -2.65 -23.05
C LEU A 84 6.77 -2.95 -24.55
N GLY A 85 5.82 -3.77 -25.02
CA GLY A 85 5.64 -4.11 -26.42
C GLY A 85 4.96 -3.00 -27.23
N LYS A 86 4.52 -3.32 -28.45
CA LYS A 86 3.84 -2.36 -29.34
C LYS A 86 2.44 -1.98 -28.86
N VAL A 87 1.80 -2.85 -28.08
CA VAL A 87 0.45 -2.65 -27.55
C VAL A 87 0.54 -2.38 -26.06
N ILE A 88 -0.10 -1.31 -25.61
CA ILE A 88 -0.14 -0.89 -24.22
C ILE A 88 -1.61 -0.72 -23.83
N SER A 89 -1.99 -1.29 -22.69
CA SER A 89 -3.27 -1.00 -22.04
C SER A 89 -3.11 0.20 -21.13
N PHE A 90 -4.06 1.13 -21.16
CA PHE A 90 -4.11 2.28 -20.25
C PHE A 90 -5.45 2.29 -19.54
N ASP A 91 -5.43 2.26 -18.20
CA ASP A 91 -6.64 2.21 -17.40
C ASP A 91 -6.45 2.88 -16.03
N GLU A 92 -7.57 3.02 -15.32
CA GLU A 92 -7.72 3.67 -14.04
C GLU A 92 -7.93 2.65 -12.91
N GLY A 93 -7.00 2.66 -11.96
CA GLY A 93 -7.14 1.94 -10.70
C GLY A 93 -7.58 2.85 -9.55
N MET A 94 -8.12 2.22 -8.50
CA MET A 94 -8.45 2.93 -7.26
C MET A 94 -7.87 2.19 -6.05
N MET A 95 -7.12 2.92 -5.22
CA MET A 95 -6.67 2.42 -3.93
C MET A 95 -7.71 2.82 -2.88
N PRO A 96 -8.39 1.87 -2.23
CA PRO A 96 -9.44 2.18 -1.27
C PRO A 96 -8.88 2.99 -0.10
N ASN A 97 -9.44 4.18 0.14
CA ASN A 97 -9.07 5.02 1.26
C ASN A 97 -10.20 6.00 1.59
N ARG A 98 -10.78 5.87 2.79
CA ARG A 98 -11.85 6.75 3.28
C ARG A 98 -11.38 7.89 4.16
N SER A 99 -10.09 7.93 4.51
CA SER A 99 -9.51 8.95 5.40
C SER A 99 -9.75 10.36 4.87
N LYS A 100 -10.17 11.27 5.74
CA LYS A 100 -10.29 12.71 5.43
C LYS A 100 -8.93 13.38 5.27
N PHE A 101 -7.87 12.78 5.80
CA PHE A 101 -6.50 13.30 5.72
C PHE A 101 -5.79 13.00 4.40
N ASN A 102 -6.45 12.29 3.46
CA ASN A 102 -5.92 12.05 2.14
C ASN A 102 -6.33 13.19 1.17
N PRO A 103 -5.43 14.09 0.78
CA PRO A 103 -5.73 15.22 -0.11
C PRO A 103 -6.03 14.79 -1.56
N MET A 104 -5.74 13.54 -1.92
CA MET A 104 -5.98 12.95 -3.25
C MET A 104 -7.21 12.05 -3.30
N ARG A 105 -8.06 12.07 -2.26
CA ARG A 105 -9.27 11.24 -2.18
C ARG A 105 -10.31 11.72 -3.19
N ILE A 106 -10.79 10.80 -4.01
CA ILE A 106 -11.83 11.00 -5.01
C ILE A 106 -12.99 10.03 -4.73
N PHE A 107 -14.21 10.46 -5.06
CA PHE A 107 -15.39 9.60 -5.07
C PHE A 107 -15.65 9.08 -6.49
N MET A 108 -15.81 7.78 -6.67
CA MET A 108 -16.28 7.17 -7.93
C MET A 108 -17.42 6.20 -7.63
N PRO A 109 -18.65 6.49 -8.08
CA PRO A 109 -19.82 5.69 -7.71
C PRO A 109 -19.78 4.25 -8.26
N ASP A 110 -19.15 4.06 -9.42
CA ASP A 110 -19.18 2.80 -10.18
C ASP A 110 -18.10 1.80 -9.74
N LYS A 111 -17.14 2.22 -8.91
CA LYS A 111 -16.07 1.33 -8.41
C LYS A 111 -16.54 0.63 -7.11
N PRO A 112 -16.14 -0.65 -6.88
CA PRO A 112 -16.52 -1.40 -5.67
C PRO A 112 -16.18 -0.68 -4.36
N SER A 113 -14.99 -0.05 -4.29
CA SER A 113 -14.71 0.97 -3.29
C SER A 113 -15.04 2.33 -3.87
N LYS A 114 -16.00 3.05 -3.27
CA LYS A 114 -16.43 4.34 -3.80
C LYS A 114 -15.49 5.50 -3.48
N TYR A 115 -14.66 5.37 -2.46
CA TYR A 115 -13.73 6.42 -2.03
C TYR A 115 -12.30 5.89 -2.01
N GLY A 116 -11.38 6.65 -2.60
CA GLY A 116 -9.98 6.25 -2.65
C GLY A 116 -9.09 7.22 -3.40
N THR A 117 -7.82 6.85 -3.53
CA THR A 117 -6.88 7.56 -4.42
C THR A 117 -6.98 6.93 -5.81
N LYS A 118 -7.33 7.72 -6.81
CA LYS A 118 -7.29 7.32 -8.22
C LYS A 118 -5.84 7.29 -8.69
N PHE A 119 -5.49 6.29 -9.48
CA PHE A 119 -4.22 6.24 -10.21
C PHE A 119 -4.46 5.76 -11.64
N TYR A 120 -3.63 6.25 -12.55
CA TYR A 120 -3.60 5.81 -13.93
C TYR A 120 -2.40 4.89 -14.12
N MET A 121 -2.58 3.81 -14.87
CA MET A 121 -1.53 2.83 -15.12
C MET A 121 -1.46 2.47 -16.58
N THR A 122 -0.25 2.24 -17.05
CA THR A 122 0.03 1.57 -18.32
C THR A 122 0.44 0.13 -18.02
N CYS A 123 -0.23 -0.84 -18.63
CA CYS A 123 0.08 -2.25 -18.46
C CYS A 123 0.31 -2.94 -19.82
N CYS A 124 1.10 -4.01 -19.83
CA CYS A 124 1.21 -4.91 -20.95
C CYS A 124 -0.03 -5.83 -21.00
N PRO A 125 -0.79 -5.85 -22.11
CA PRO A 125 -2.01 -6.65 -22.19
C PRO A 125 -1.73 -8.17 -22.18
N GLU A 126 -0.52 -8.60 -22.56
CA GLU A 126 -0.17 -10.02 -22.66
C GLU A 126 0.30 -10.61 -21.32
N THR A 127 1.13 -9.86 -20.57
CA THR A 127 1.77 -10.35 -19.33
C THR A 127 1.14 -9.76 -18.06
N ALA A 128 0.25 -8.78 -18.20
CA ALA A 128 -0.30 -7.99 -17.10
C ALA A 128 0.75 -7.27 -16.23
N TYR A 129 1.94 -7.01 -16.81
CA TYR A 129 2.97 -6.14 -16.20
C TYR A 129 2.54 -4.67 -16.27
#